data_AF-A0A935HJQ1-F1
#
_entry.id   AF-A0A935HJQ1-F1
#
_cell.length_a   1.000
_cell.length_b   1.000
_cell.length_c   1.000
_cell.angle_alpha   90.00
_cell.angle_beta   90.00
_cell.angle_gamma   90.00
#
_symmetry.space_group_name_H-M   'P 1'
#
loop_
_entity.id
_entity.type
_entity.pdbx_description
1 polymer ?
#
loop_
_entity_poly.entity_id
_entity_poly.type
_entity_poly.pdbx_seq_one_letter_code
_entity_poly.pdbx_strand_id
1 'polypeptide(L)'
;MLRGLLCEHPAQFLGLKQKGRIAPSCDADLVIWDPEASFVVKEEQIHHRHKLTPYAGRTLFGVVERTIVEGNTIYGSGSFSPVTDMQALLSK
;
A
#
# COMPACT_ATOMS: atom_id res chain seq x y z
N MET A 1 16.38 4.28 3.18
CA MET A 1 16.09 5.54 2.46
C MET A 1 14.59 5.71 2.17
N LEU A 2 13.91 4.73 1.55
CA LEU A 2 12.49 4.83 1.16
C LEU A 2 11.50 5.10 2.31
N ARG A 3 11.65 4.43 3.46
CA ARG A 3 10.78 4.62 4.64
C ARG A 3 10.67 6.08 5.10
N GLY A 4 11.80 6.80 5.09
CA GLY A 4 11.86 8.20 5.53
C GLY A 4 10.95 9.09 4.69
N LEU A 5 11.09 8.99 3.37
CA LEU A 5 10.37 9.83 2.41
C LEU A 5 8.89 9.43 2.26
N LEU A 6 8.60 8.13 2.23
CA LEU A 6 7.26 7.64 1.90
C LEU A 6 6.34 7.48 3.11
N CYS A 7 6.89 7.33 4.31
CA CYS A 7 6.10 6.97 5.49
C CYS A 7 6.40 7.88 6.69
N GLU A 8 7.66 7.96 7.10
CA GLU A 8 8.06 8.58 8.37
C GLU A 8 7.90 10.10 8.37
N HIS A 9 8.48 10.81 7.39
CA HIS A 9 8.38 12.27 7.31
C HIS A 9 6.94 12.75 7.05
N PRO A 10 6.13 12.12 6.17
CA PRO A 10 4.72 12.47 6.05
C PRO A 10 3.94 12.28 7.36
N ALA A 11 4.17 11.18 8.09
CA ALA A 11 3.52 10.94 9.38
C ALA A 11 3.93 12.01 10.42
N GLN A 12 5.20 12.39 10.47
CA GLN A 12 5.69 13.47 11.33
C GLN A 12 5.04 14.82 10.97
N PHE A 13 5.00 15.15 9.67
CA PHE A 13 4.39 16.39 9.16
C PHE A 13 2.90 16.51 9.54
N LEU A 14 2.16 15.39 9.48
CA LEU A 14 0.76 15.33 9.85
C LEU A 14 0.51 15.09 11.36
N GLY A 15 1.56 14.94 12.18
CA GLY A 15 1.44 14.68 13.61
C GLY A 15 0.92 13.28 13.98
N LEU A 16 0.98 12.31 13.06
CA LEU A 16 0.48 10.95 13.25
C LEU A 16 1.44 10.12 14.12
N LYS A 17 1.20 10.09 15.43
CA LYS A 17 2.07 9.42 16.40
C LYS A 17 2.15 7.90 16.26
N GLN A 18 1.13 7.25 15.71
CA GLN A 18 1.05 5.79 15.60
C GLN A 18 1.43 5.24 14.22
N LYS A 19 1.74 6.10 13.24
CA LYS A 19 2.03 5.68 11.85
C LYS A 19 3.46 5.99 11.42
N GLY A 20 3.85 5.46 10.27
CA GLY A 20 5.10 5.79 9.60
C GLY A 20 6.36 5.06 10.09
N ARG A 21 6.23 4.18 11.10
CA ARG A 21 7.34 3.37 11.63
C ARG A 21 6.86 1.98 12.05
N ILE A 22 7.78 1.02 12.06
CA ILE A 22 7.56 -0.32 12.60
C ILE A 22 8.12 -0.33 14.02
N ALA A 23 7.23 -0.21 15.01
CA ALA A 23 7.58 -0.21 16.42
C ALA A 23 6.37 -0.68 17.24
N PRO A 24 6.58 -1.15 18.49
CA PRO A 24 5.47 -1.38 19.41
C PRO A 24 4.61 -0.12 19.56
N SER A 25 3.30 -0.32 19.75
CA SER A 25 2.30 0.74 19.86
C SER A 25 2.05 1.57 18.59
N CYS A 26 2.61 1.19 17.45
CA CYS A 26 2.19 1.70 16.14
C CYS A 26 1.07 0.84 15.55
N ASP A 27 0.27 1.46 14.69
CA ASP A 27 -0.72 0.74 13.90
C ASP A 27 0.01 -0.25 12.98
N ALA A 28 -0.56 -1.44 12.81
CA ALA A 28 -0.02 -2.48 11.93
C ALA A 28 -0.35 -2.20 10.46
N ASP A 29 0.07 -1.04 9.98
CA ASP A 29 -0.01 -0.59 8.59
C ASP A 29 1.30 -0.96 7.89
N LEU A 30 1.30 -2.09 7.19
CA LEU A 30 2.50 -2.72 6.65
C LEU A 30 2.31 -3.10 5.18
N VAL A 31 3.41 -3.05 4.44
CA VAL A 31 3.50 -3.54 3.06
C VAL A 31 4.60 -4.60 2.99
N ILE A 32 4.25 -5.77 2.47
CA ILE A 32 5.19 -6.82 2.08
C ILE A 32 5.34 -6.71 0.57
N TRP A 33 6.57 -6.52 0.10
CA TRP A 33 6.87 -6.35 -1.31
C TRP A 33 8.20 -7.03 -1.65
N ASP A 34 8.28 -7.55 -2.88
CA ASP A 34 9.50 -8.11 -3.46
C ASP A 34 10.20 -7.03 -4.28
N PRO A 35 11.39 -6.55 -3.87
CA PRO A 35 12.14 -5.51 -4.60
C PRO A 35 12.75 -5.97 -5.91
N GLU A 36 13.00 -7.27 -6.09
CA GLU A 36 13.65 -7.83 -7.28
C GLU A 36 12.62 -8.24 -8.34
N ALA A 37 11.36 -8.42 -7.94
CA ALA A 37 10.27 -8.68 -8.87
C ALA A 37 9.99 -7.47 -9.77
N SER A 38 9.59 -7.78 -11.01
CA SER A 38 9.15 -6.78 -11.99
C SER A 38 7.88 -7.22 -12.70
N PHE A 39 7.14 -6.26 -13.24
CA PHE A 39 5.93 -6.50 -14.01
C PHE A 39 5.72 -5.42 -15.07
N VAL A 40 5.05 -5.79 -16.16
CA VAL A 40 4.55 -4.82 -17.15
C VAL A 40 3.18 -4.35 -16.71
N VAL A 41 2.97 -3.03 -16.67
CA VAL A 41 1.66 -2.45 -16.29
C VAL A 41 0.65 -2.70 -17.41
N LYS A 42 -0.34 -3.55 -17.12
CA LYS A 42 -1.49 -3.82 -17.99
C LYS A 42 -2.76 -3.16 -17.48
N GLU A 43 -3.70 -2.91 -18.39
CA GLU A 43 -4.95 -2.21 -18.07
C GLU A 43 -5.79 -2.96 -17.02
N GLU A 44 -5.78 -4.29 -17.07
CA GLU A 44 -6.58 -5.16 -16.19
C GLU A 44 -6.11 -5.13 -14.73
N GLN A 45 -4.86 -4.72 -14.50
CA GLN A 45 -4.26 -4.60 -13.17
C GLN A 45 -4.57 -3.27 -12.49
N ILE A 46 -5.18 -2.32 -13.22
CA ILE A 46 -5.49 -0.99 -12.72
C ILE A 46 -6.80 -1.04 -11.95
N HIS A 47 -6.76 -0.76 -10.64
CA HIS A 47 -7.94 -0.90 -9.79
C HIS A 47 -8.81 0.38 -9.67
N HIS A 48 -8.30 1.56 -10.04
CA HIS A 48 -9.11 2.78 -10.04
C HIS A 48 -10.15 2.80 -11.17
N ARG A 49 -11.12 3.73 -11.08
CA ARG A 49 -12.30 3.79 -11.98
C ARG A 49 -11.95 3.96 -13.46
N HIS A 50 -11.05 4.87 -13.79
CA HIS A 50 -10.65 5.16 -15.17
C HIS A 50 -9.33 4.47 -15.48
N LYS A 51 -9.26 3.50 -16.38
CA LYS A 51 -8.06 2.65 -16.58
C LYS A 51 -6.87 3.33 -17.29
N LEU A 52 -6.83 4.66 -17.28
CA LEU A 52 -5.76 5.45 -17.89
C LEU A 52 -4.62 5.67 -16.88
N THR A 53 -3.39 5.38 -17.30
CA THR A 53 -2.18 5.64 -16.50
C THR A 53 -1.00 5.96 -17.42
N PRO A 54 -0.10 6.89 -17.05
CA PRO A 54 1.12 7.16 -17.81
C PRO A 54 2.11 5.99 -17.81
N TYR A 55 1.87 4.99 -16.96
CA TYR A 55 2.73 3.82 -16.82
C TYR A 55 2.32 2.64 -17.71
N ALA A 56 1.24 2.75 -18.50
CA ALA A 56 0.74 1.65 -19.32
C ALA A 56 1.84 1.12 -20.26
N GLY A 57 2.02 -0.21 -20.28
CA GLY A 57 3.06 -0.87 -21.07
C GLY A 57 4.49 -0.73 -20.55
N ARG A 58 4.73 0.05 -19.48
CA ARG A 58 6.07 0.15 -18.86
C ARG A 58 6.32 -1.04 -17.94
N THR A 59 7.60 -1.43 -17.86
CA THR A 59 8.08 -2.37 -16.83
C THR A 59 8.40 -1.58 -15.57
N LEU A 60 7.80 -1.96 -14.45
CA LEU A 60 8.10 -1.43 -13.11
C LEU A 60 8.78 -2.51 -12.27
N PHE A 61 9.53 -2.07 -11.26
CA PHE A 61 10.27 -2.91 -10.32
C PHE A 61 9.70 -2.72 -8.92
N GLY A 62 9.73 -3.78 -8.12
CA GLY A 62 9.05 -3.81 -6.85
C GLY A 62 7.59 -4.23 -7.00
N VAL A 63 7.25 -5.44 -6.56
CA VAL A 63 5.87 -5.93 -6.57
C VAL A 63 5.35 -5.98 -5.14
N VAL A 64 4.21 -5.32 -4.90
CA VAL A 64 3.50 -5.44 -3.62
C VAL A 64 2.79 -6.79 -3.56
N GLU A 65 3.24 -7.65 -2.63
CA GLU A 65 2.66 -8.98 -2.43
C GLU A 65 1.49 -8.93 -1.45
N ARG A 66 1.58 -8.05 -0.44
CA ARG A 66 0.56 -7.91 0.61
C ARG A 66 0.50 -6.50 1.17
N THR A 67 -0.72 -6.04 1.43
CA THR A 67 -0.98 -4.80 2.20
C THR A 67 -1.80 -5.14 3.43
N ILE A 68 -1.32 -4.68 4.59
CA ILE A 68 -1.93 -4.89 5.89
C ILE A 68 -2.29 -3.51 6.46
N VAL A 69 -3.51 -3.34 6.96
CA VAL A 69 -3.98 -2.12 7.62
C VAL A 69 -4.57 -2.49 8.98
N GLU A 70 -4.06 -1.87 10.04
CA GLU A 70 -4.42 -2.19 11.44
C GLU A 70 -4.38 -3.70 11.75
N GLY A 71 -3.45 -4.44 11.12
CA GLY A 71 -3.28 -5.89 11.31
C GLY A 71 -4.14 -6.77 10.40
N ASN A 72 -5.02 -6.18 9.59
CA ASN A 72 -5.87 -6.90 8.65
C ASN A 72 -5.25 -6.90 7.24
N THR A 73 -5.12 -8.06 6.62
CA THR A 73 -4.72 -8.13 5.21
C THR A 73 -5.86 -7.62 4.35
N ILE A 74 -5.64 -6.51 3.63
CA ILE A 74 -6.64 -5.92 2.72
C ILE A 74 -6.35 -6.21 1.26
N TYR A 75 -5.10 -6.49 0.93
CA TYR A 75 -4.66 -6.86 -0.42
C TYR A 75 -3.66 -7.99 -0.33
N GLY A 76 -3.83 -9.00 -1.18
CA GLY A 76 -2.93 -10.15 -1.26
C GLY A 76 -3.18 -10.97 -2.51
N SER A 77 -2.11 -11.57 -3.05
CA SER A 77 -2.18 -12.45 -4.22
C SER A 77 -2.87 -11.82 -5.43
N GLY A 78 -2.65 -10.51 -5.66
CA GLY A 78 -3.22 -9.79 -6.79
C GLY A 78 -4.67 -9.35 -6.61
N SER A 79 -5.27 -9.54 -5.43
CA SER A 79 -6.69 -9.28 -5.19
C SER A 79 -6.93 -8.53 -3.88
N PHE A 80 -8.00 -7.74 -3.84
CA PHE A 80 -8.48 -7.11 -2.61
C PHE A 80 -9.33 -8.10 -1.82
N SER A 81 -9.17 -8.09 -0.51
CA SER A 81 -10.02 -8.86 0.39
C SER A 81 -11.45 -8.31 0.30
N PRO A 82 -12.49 -9.17 0.33
CA PRO A 82 -13.88 -8.75 0.26
C PRO A 82 -14.37 -8.02 1.53
N VAL A 83 -13.47 -7.59 2.43
CA VAL A 83 -13.84 -6.91 3.67
C VAL A 83 -14.61 -5.63 3.33
N THR A 84 -15.91 -5.67 3.65
CA THR A 84 -16.96 -4.70 3.35
C THR A 84 -16.75 -3.32 3.97
N ASP A 85 -15.73 -3.14 4.79
CA ASP A 85 -15.64 -2.02 5.74
C ASP A 85 -14.36 -1.18 5.58
N MET A 86 -14.01 -0.80 4.35
CA MET A 86 -13.08 0.33 4.18
C MET A 86 -13.65 1.63 4.80
N GLN A 87 -14.97 1.75 4.91
CA GLN A 87 -15.61 2.85 5.64
C GLN A 87 -15.39 2.75 7.16
N ALA A 88 -15.36 1.56 7.76
CA ALA A 88 -15.08 1.42 9.19
C ALA A 88 -13.61 1.74 9.52
N LEU A 89 -12.67 1.35 8.65
CA LEU A 89 -11.23 1.64 8.82
C LEU A 89 -10.86 3.12 8.58
N LEU A 90 -11.66 3.88 7.81
CA LEU A 90 -11.43 5.32 7.54
C LEU A 90 -12.29 6.26 8.43
N SER A 91 -13.03 5.72 9.39
CA SER A 91 -14.00 6.46 10.22
C SER A 91 -13.46 7.07 11.52
N LYS A 92 -12.15 7.22 11.66
CA LYS A 92 -11.53 7.89 12.82
C LYS A 92 -10.57 8.98 12.40
#